data_AF-A0A952T2L7-F1
#
_entry.id   AF-A0A952T2L7-F1
#
_cell.length_a   1.000
_cell.length_b   1.000
_cell.length_c   1.000
_cell.angle_alpha   90.00
_cell.angle_beta   90.00
_cell.angle_gamma   90.00
#
_symmetry.space_group_name_H-M   'P 1'
#
loop_
_entity.id
_entity.type
_entity.pdbx_description
1 polymer ?
#
loop_
_entity_poly.entity_id
_entity_poly.type
_entity_poly.pdbx_seq_one_letter_code
_entity_poly.pdbx_strand_id
1 'polypeptide(L)' 'DLFDYGLALLKTSASLVYTIQLATAEQLAVATDSHAHFTLLTRLIERMGFTIENKLVEQGLS' A
#
# COMPACT_ATOMS: atom_id res chain seq x y z
N ASP A 1 -17.63 -0.07 14.72
CA ASP A 1 -18.71 -1.04 14.44
C ASP A 1 -18.49 -1.67 13.05
N LEU A 2 -19.46 -2.40 12.47
CA LEU A 2 -19.30 -2.98 11.11
C LEU A 2 -19.19 -1.90 10.02
N PHE A 3 -19.84 -0.75 10.20
CA PHE A 3 -19.79 0.36 9.27
C PHE A 3 -18.39 1.01 9.28
N ASP A 4 -17.86 1.33 10.45
CA ASP A 4 -16.51 1.88 10.62
C ASP A 4 -15.46 0.94 10.04
N TYR A 5 -15.62 -0.36 10.27
CA TYR A 5 -14.72 -1.37 9.72
C TYR A 5 -14.79 -1.40 8.19
N GLY A 6 -15.99 -1.40 7.60
CA GLY A 6 -16.17 -1.32 6.15
C GLY A 6 -15.58 -0.03 5.56
N LEU A 7 -15.78 1.11 6.23
CA LEU A 7 -15.23 2.39 5.82
C LEU A 7 -13.70 2.42 5.91
N ALA A 8 -13.12 1.80 6.94
CA ALA A 8 -11.67 1.65 7.07
C ALA A 8 -11.11 0.81 5.91
N LEU A 9 -11.74 -0.32 5.57
CA LEU A 9 -11.34 -1.13 4.42
C LEU A 9 -11.40 -0.34 3.11
N LEU A 10 -12.49 0.41 2.88
CA LEU A 10 -12.64 1.23 1.67
C LEU A 10 -11.53 2.29 1.56
N LYS A 11 -11.23 2.99 2.66
CA LYS A 11 -10.15 3.99 2.71
C LYS A 11 -8.80 3.34 2.43
N THR A 12 -8.50 2.21 3.07
CA THR A 12 -7.26 1.48 2.83
C THR A 12 -7.14 1.06 1.37
N SER A 13 -8.19 0.50 0.76
CA SER A 13 -8.19 0.13 -0.66
C SER A 13 -7.95 1.34 -1.58
N ALA A 14 -8.62 2.47 -1.33
CA ALA A 14 -8.44 3.68 -2.12
C ALA A 14 -7.00 4.23 -1.99
N SER A 15 -6.47 4.27 -0.76
CA SER A 15 -5.09 4.71 -0.50
C SER A 15 -4.07 3.83 -1.22
N LEU A 16 -4.22 2.50 -1.21
CA LEU A 16 -3.30 1.59 -1.89
C LEU A 16 -3.28 1.82 -3.41
N VAL A 17 -4.44 2.01 -4.03
CA VAL A 17 -4.54 2.31 -5.47
C VAL A 17 -3.90 3.67 -5.79
N TYR A 18 -4.19 4.69 -4.99
CA TYR A 18 -3.61 6.02 -5.17
C TYR A 18 -2.09 6.01 -5.03
N THR A 19 -1.55 5.28 -4.05
CA THR A 19 -0.11 5.12 -3.86
C THR A 19 0.56 4.53 -5.10
N ILE A 20 -0.04 3.51 -5.72
CA ILE A 20 0.46 2.95 -6.98
C ILE A 20 0.46 4.00 -8.09
N GLN A 21 -0.65 4.71 -8.26
CA GLN A 21 -0.80 5.70 -9.33
C GLN A 21 0.25 6.80 -9.20
N LEU A 22 0.41 7.33 -7.99
CA LEU A 22 1.39 8.37 -7.69
C LEU A 22 2.82 7.85 -7.89
N ALA A 23 3.16 6.68 -7.34
CA ALA A 23 4.49 6.10 -7.48
C ALA A 23 4.84 5.81 -8.95
N THR A 24 3.88 5.35 -9.74
CA THR A 24 4.07 5.11 -11.18
C THR A 24 4.29 6.41 -11.94
N ALA A 25 3.45 7.43 -11.70
CA ALA A 25 3.52 8.71 -12.38
C ALA A 25 4.85 9.43 -12.12
N GLU A 26 5.33 9.37 -10.88
CA GLU A 26 6.51 10.10 -10.41
C GLU A 26 7.78 9.24 -10.34
N GLN A 27 7.72 7.98 -10.79
CA GLN A 27 8.85 7.02 -10.77
C GLN A 27 9.46 6.82 -9.36
N LEU A 28 8.60 6.72 -8.34
CA LEU A 28 9.01 6.59 -6.95
C LEU A 28 8.98 5.13 -6.48
N ALA A 29 9.87 4.80 -5.55
CA ALA A 29 9.73 3.61 -4.71
C ALA A 29 8.68 3.87 -3.62
N VAL A 30 7.96 2.82 -3.21
CA VAL A 30 6.98 2.87 -2.12
C VAL A 30 7.60 2.33 -0.83
N ALA A 31 7.28 2.97 0.28
CA ALA A 31 7.62 2.53 1.62
C ALA A 31 6.35 2.43 2.47
N THR A 32 6.15 1.29 3.15
CA THR A 32 5.04 1.07 4.09
C THR A 32 5.59 0.77 5.48
N ASP A 33 4.97 1.32 6.51
CA ASP A 33 5.30 1.10 7.93
C ASP A 33 4.44 0.01 8.60
N SER A 34 3.48 -0.55 7.86
CA SER A 34 2.55 -1.58 8.31
C SER A 34 2.70 -2.85 7.48
N HIS A 35 2.93 -3.97 8.15
CA HIS A 35 3.05 -5.28 7.49
C HIS A 35 1.77 -5.65 6.70
N ALA A 36 0.60 -5.24 7.19
CA ALA A 36 -0.67 -5.47 6.49
C ALA A 36 -0.74 -4.65 5.18
N HIS A 37 -0.37 -3.37 5.23
CA HIS A 37 -0.33 -2.50 4.05
C HIS A 37 0.71 -3.00 3.05
N PHE A 38 1.90 -3.40 3.51
CA PHE A 38 2.93 -4.01 2.67
C PHE A 38 2.39 -5.22 1.90
N THR A 39 1.78 -6.17 2.62
CA THR A 39 1.25 -7.41 2.04
C THR A 39 0.14 -7.14 1.01
N LEU A 40 -0.80 -6.25 1.35
CA LEU A 40 -1.90 -5.90 0.46
C LEU A 40 -1.40 -5.17 -0.80
N LEU A 41 -0.45 -4.25 -0.64
CA LEU A 41 0.13 -3.51 -1.76
C LEU A 41 0.88 -4.45 -2.70
N THR A 42 1.73 -5.33 -2.16
CA THR A 42 2.48 -6.33 -2.95
C THR A 42 1.55 -7.21 -3.79
N ARG A 43 0.47 -7.73 -3.19
CA ARG A 43 -0.53 -8.53 -3.93
C ARG A 43 -1.23 -7.73 -5.02
N LEU A 44 -1.49 -6.46 -4.78
CA LEU A 44 -2.12 -5.58 -5.77
C LEU A 44 -1.18 -5.30 -6.95
N ILE A 45 0.11 -5.04 -6.68
CA ILE A 45 1.16 -4.88 -7.69
C ILE A 45 1.25 -6.15 -8.56
N GLU A 46 1.37 -7.33 -7.93
CA GLU A 46 1.42 -8.62 -8.61
C GLU A 46 0.20 -8.84 -9.52
N ARG A 47 -1.00 -8.56 -9.00
CA ARG A 47 -2.26 -8.71 -9.76
C ARG A 47 -2.32 -7.81 -10.99
N MET A 48 -1.76 -6.61 -10.90
CA MET A 48 -1.81 -5.60 -11.96
C MET A 48 -0.70 -5.78 -13.00
N GLY A 49 0.29 -6.63 -12.75
CA GLY A 49 1.31 -7.01 -13.73
C GLY A 49 2.34 -5.92 -14.06
N PHE A 50 2.50 -4.92 -13.20
CA PHE A 50 3.55 -3.90 -13.30
C PHE A 50 4.58 -4.06 -12.19
N THR A 51 5.75 -3.43 -12.34
CA THR A 51 6.85 -3.51 -11.38
C THR A 51 7.03 -2.16 -10.68
N ILE A 52 6.78 -2.13 -9.36
CA ILE A 52 7.10 -1.00 -8.48
C ILE A 52 7.80 -1.58 -7.25
N GLU A 53 8.87 -0.93 -6.80
CA GLU A 53 9.52 -1.31 -5.55
C GLU A 53 8.61 -0.96 -4.37
N ASN A 54 8.31 -1.95 -3.52
CA ASN A 54 7.59 -1.77 -2.27
C ASN A 54 8.50 -2.25 -1.13
N LYS A 55 8.82 -1.37 -0.18
CA LYS A 55 9.69 -1.66 0.98
C LYS A 55 8.88 -1.61 2.28
N LEU A 56 9.03 -2.64 3.11
CA LEU A 56 8.58 -2.58 4.50
C LEU A 56 9.63 -1.82 5.31
N VAL A 57 9.23 -0.70 5.90
CA VAL A 57 10.07 0.05 6.84
C VAL A 57 9.68 -0.41 8.23
N GLU A 58 10.50 -1.27 8.80
CA GLU A 58 10.42 -1.58 10.23
C GLU A 58 10.87 -0.33 10.99
N GLN A 59 10.03 0.18 11.90
CA GLN A 59 10.48 1.20 12.84
C GLN A 59 11.50 0.54 13.78
N GLY A 60 12.78 0.62 13.40
CA GLY A 60 13.88 0.32 14.29
C GLY A 60 13.88 1.30 15.45
N LEU A 61 13.89 0.74 16.67
CA LEU A 61 14.18 1.42 17.93
C LEU A 61 15.33 2.43 17.73
N SER A 62 15.04 3.71 17.93
CA SER A 62 16.04 4.73 18.24
C SER A 62 16.74 4.41 19.56
#